data_AF-A0A839HB47-F1
#
_entry.id   AF-A0A839HB47-F1
#
_cell.length_a   1.000
_cell.length_b   1.000
_cell.length_c   1.000
_cell.angle_alpha   90.00
_cell.angle_beta   90.00
_cell.angle_gamma   90.00
#
_symmetry.space_group_name_H-M   'P 1'
#
loop_
_entity.id
_entity.type
_entity.pdbx_description
1 polymer ?
#
loop_
_entity_poly.entity_id
_entity_poly.type
_entity_poly.pdbx_seq_one_letter_code
_entity_poly.pdbx_strand_id
1 'polypeptide(L)'
;MDYKKISDGLTFLMTDKRITIVHGVLKSLGISPRRDDYDDFVQDASIIFAQAYADFLRDSDHSANERDLMCFAYQRMRWRLLDRLRHQQLEGILFSYSLDNPEDDHDYDDILVDQLASHPFTHLENSSFLGYLYQHSNLNQQRYLVAKLNHHLSDRKIAREYGVTRAAVSYWRRGVITRAHQLRAKMKGEF
;
A
#
# COMPACT_ATOMS: atom_id res chain seq x y z
N MET A 1 -5.00 13.10 26.55
CA MET A 1 -5.49 13.69 25.29
C MET A 1 -6.47 14.79 25.68
N ASP A 2 -6.06 16.06 25.55
CA ASP A 2 -6.92 17.19 25.87
C ASP A 2 -7.90 17.44 24.72
N TYR A 3 -8.95 16.63 24.63
CA TYR A 3 -9.96 16.68 23.56
C TYR A 3 -10.56 18.08 23.36
N LYS A 4 -10.65 18.87 24.43
CA LYS A 4 -11.14 20.25 24.40
C LYS A 4 -10.24 21.17 23.56
N LYS A 5 -8.92 21.05 23.71
CA LYS A 5 -7.94 21.89 22.98
C LYS A 5 -7.88 21.56 21.48
N ILE A 6 -8.11 20.31 21.12
CA ILE A 6 -8.18 19.88 19.72
C ILE A 6 -9.45 20.45 19.06
N SER A 7 -10.59 20.41 19.76
CA SER A 7 -11.81 21.06 19.28
C SER A 7 -11.61 22.56 19.07
N ASP A 8 -10.97 23.23 20.03
CA ASP A 8 -10.67 24.68 19.94
C ASP A 8 -9.78 25.00 18.73
N GLY A 9 -8.78 24.15 18.44
CA GLY A 9 -7.92 24.28 17.26
C GLY A 9 -8.68 24.11 15.94
N LEU A 10 -9.65 23.18 15.87
CA LEU A 10 -10.53 23.05 14.70
C LEU A 10 -11.43 24.27 14.54
N THR A 11 -12.05 24.75 15.61
CA THR A 11 -12.88 25.96 15.57
C THR A 11 -12.05 27.18 15.12
N PHE A 12 -10.82 27.31 15.60
CA PHE A 12 -9.88 28.35 15.18
C PHE A 12 -9.60 28.28 13.67
N LEU A 13 -9.34 27.08 13.14
CA LEU A 13 -9.09 26.84 11.72
C LEU A 13 -10.29 27.18 10.82
N MET A 14 -11.50 26.87 11.29
CA MET A 14 -12.74 27.12 10.54
C MET A 14 -13.17 28.59 10.58
N THR A 15 -12.62 29.37 11.51
CA THR A 15 -12.91 30.80 11.64
C THR A 15 -12.04 31.62 10.68
N ASP A 16 -12.58 32.72 10.16
CA ASP A 16 -11.84 33.72 9.37
C ASP A 16 -11.15 33.18 8.11
N LYS A 17 -11.75 32.15 7.47
CA LYS A 17 -11.22 31.52 6.24
C LYS A 17 -9.78 30.99 6.40
N ARG A 18 -9.32 30.73 7.63
CA ARG A 18 -7.99 30.20 7.91
C ARG A 18 -7.76 28.82 7.30
N ILE A 19 -8.82 28.07 7.03
CA ILE A 19 -8.81 26.82 6.26
C ILE A 19 -8.06 26.93 4.92
N THR A 20 -7.91 28.13 4.35
CA THR A 20 -7.06 28.37 3.17
C THR A 20 -5.61 27.92 3.35
N ILE A 21 -5.09 27.89 4.58
CA ILE A 21 -3.77 27.35 4.90
C ILE A 21 -3.68 25.85 4.54
N VAL A 22 -4.74 25.08 4.80
CA VAL A 22 -4.81 23.65 4.47
C VAL A 22 -4.70 23.49 2.96
N HIS A 23 -5.51 24.21 2.19
CA HIS A 23 -5.45 24.17 0.73
C HIS A 23 -4.09 24.63 0.19
N GLY A 24 -3.45 25.60 0.85
CA GLY A 24 -2.09 26.04 0.54
C GLY A 24 -1.04 24.93 0.75
N VAL A 25 -1.14 24.17 1.85
CA VAL A 25 -0.27 23.01 2.09
C VAL A 25 -0.50 21.93 1.05
N LEU A 26 -1.75 21.55 0.79
CA LEU A 26 -2.09 20.52 -0.20
C LEU A 26 -1.57 20.88 -1.59
N LYS A 27 -1.76 22.14 -2.00
CA LYS A 27 -1.23 22.66 -3.27
C LYS A 27 0.30 22.60 -3.32
N SER A 28 0.99 22.90 -2.21
CA SER A 28 2.45 22.83 -2.14
C SER A 28 3.01 21.41 -2.28
N LEU A 29 2.20 20.40 -1.94
CA LEU A 29 2.50 18.98 -2.11
C LEU A 29 2.04 18.41 -3.46
N GLY A 30 1.49 19.25 -4.34
CA GLY A 30 0.99 18.81 -5.65
C GLY A 30 -0.34 18.04 -5.60
N ILE A 31 -1.06 18.09 -4.47
CA ILE A 31 -2.34 17.41 -4.31
C ILE A 31 -3.42 18.28 -4.97
N SER A 32 -4.01 17.75 -6.05
CA SER A 32 -5.06 18.43 -6.83
C SER A 32 -6.44 18.28 -6.18
N PRO A 33 -7.28 19.32 -6.18
CA PRO A 33 -8.70 19.23 -5.78
C PRO A 33 -9.55 18.25 -6.60
N ARG A 34 -9.03 17.77 -7.74
CA ARG A 34 -9.71 16.78 -8.59
C ARG A 34 -9.39 15.34 -8.22
N ARG A 35 -8.53 15.10 -7.22
CA ARG A 35 -8.16 13.76 -6.76
C ARG A 35 -9.29 13.20 -5.91
N ASP A 36 -9.58 11.91 -6.05
CA ASP A 36 -10.72 11.26 -5.36
C ASP A 36 -10.60 11.26 -3.83
N ASP A 37 -9.37 11.26 -3.31
CA ASP A 37 -9.05 11.28 -1.87
C ASP A 37 -8.71 12.70 -1.36
N TYR A 38 -9.05 13.75 -2.13
CA TYR A 38 -8.72 15.13 -1.75
C TYR A 38 -9.35 15.54 -0.42
N ASP A 39 -10.61 15.19 -0.20
CA ASP A 39 -11.34 15.52 1.03
C ASP A 39 -10.73 14.82 2.25
N ASP A 40 -10.19 13.60 2.08
CA ASP A 40 -9.46 12.89 3.14
C ASP A 40 -8.18 13.65 3.51
N PHE A 41 -7.46 14.19 2.53
CA PHE A 41 -6.28 15.02 2.78
C PHE A 41 -6.63 16.34 3.47
N VAL A 42 -7.77 16.95 3.14
CA VAL A 42 -8.27 18.16 3.83
C VAL A 42 -8.59 17.84 5.29
N GLN A 43 -9.27 16.72 5.54
CA GLN A 43 -9.60 16.28 6.88
C GLN A 43 -8.34 15.98 7.71
N ASP A 44 -7.39 15.22 7.17
CA ASP A 44 -6.14 14.90 7.84
C ASP A 44 -5.33 16.15 8.17
N ALA A 45 -5.18 17.06 7.21
CA ALA A 45 -4.49 18.33 7.42
C ALA A 45 -5.15 19.13 8.56
N SER A 46 -6.48 19.15 8.62
CA SER A 46 -7.23 19.84 9.67
C SER A 46 -7.00 19.23 11.05
N ILE A 47 -6.94 17.90 11.15
CA ILE A 47 -6.61 17.20 12.39
C ILE A 47 -5.16 17.51 12.82
N ILE A 48 -4.21 17.47 11.89
CA ILE A 48 -2.80 17.80 12.16
C ILE A 48 -2.66 19.25 12.63
N PHE A 49 -3.40 20.18 12.04
CA PHE A 49 -3.46 21.57 12.49
C PHE A 49 -3.96 21.67 13.93
N ALA A 50 -5.07 21.01 14.26
CA ALA A 50 -5.64 21.07 15.60
C ALA A 50 -4.70 20.47 16.67
N GLN A 51 -3.94 19.44 16.32
CA GLN A 51 -2.87 18.93 17.17
C GLN A 51 -1.72 19.92 17.32
N ALA A 52 -1.29 20.55 16.22
CA ALA A 52 -0.26 21.59 16.26
C ALA A 52 -0.67 22.77 17.14
N TYR A 53 -1.95 23.17 17.08
CA TYR A 53 -2.53 24.20 17.92
C TYR A 53 -2.48 23.84 19.41
N ALA A 54 -2.93 22.63 19.76
CA ALA A 54 -2.93 22.16 21.14
C ALA A 54 -1.50 22.05 21.72
N ASP A 55 -0.54 21.60 20.91
CA ASP A 55 0.87 21.51 21.31
C ASP A 55 1.52 22.88 21.44
N PHE A 56 1.23 23.80 20.51
CA PHE A 56 1.75 25.17 20.55
C PHE A 56 1.26 25.89 21.82
N LEU A 57 -0.02 25.77 22.17
CA LEU A 57 -0.58 26.34 23.40
C LEU A 57 -0.03 25.70 24.68
N ARG A 58 0.48 24.47 24.62
CA ARG A 58 1.10 23.82 25.78
C ARG A 58 2.49 24.39 26.06
N ASP A 59 3.22 24.73 25.00
CA ASP A 59 4.62 25.14 25.09
C ASP A 59 4.79 26.68 25.14
N SER A 60 3.77 27.45 24.74
CA SER A 60 3.84 28.93 24.69
C SER A 60 3.14 29.59 25.87
N ASP A 61 3.89 29.79 26.95
CA ASP A 61 3.38 30.41 28.18
C ASP A 61 3.25 31.95 28.03
N HIS A 62 3.98 32.61 27.12
CA HIS A 62 4.00 34.08 27.01
C HIS A 62 4.12 34.54 25.54
N SER A 63 3.07 35.19 25.01
CA SER A 63 2.98 35.86 23.69
C SER A 63 2.92 34.97 22.43
N ALA A 64 1.94 34.06 22.37
CA ALA A 64 1.58 33.33 21.15
C ALA A 64 1.10 34.28 20.03
N ASN A 65 1.99 34.66 19.11
CA ASN A 65 1.61 35.39 17.90
C ASN A 65 0.93 34.42 16.93
N GLU A 66 -0.26 34.77 16.43
CA GLU A 66 -1.03 33.95 15.48
C GLU A 66 -0.19 33.57 14.25
N ARG A 67 0.67 34.47 13.80
CA ARG A 67 1.58 34.22 12.67
C ARG A 67 2.53 33.06 12.92
N ASP A 68 3.06 32.94 14.13
CA ASP A 68 4.05 31.90 14.47
C ASP A 68 3.37 30.54 14.60
N LEU A 69 2.18 30.52 15.21
CA LEU A 69 1.30 29.35 15.21
C LEU A 69 1.00 28.88 13.79
N MET A 70 0.61 29.79 12.89
CA MET A 70 0.28 29.45 11.51
C MET A 70 1.51 28.92 10.75
N CYS A 71 2.69 29.49 10.96
CA CYS A 71 3.94 28.99 10.38
C CYS A 71 4.30 27.59 10.90
N PHE A 72 4.21 27.38 12.21
CA PHE A 72 4.46 26.10 12.85
C PHE A 72 3.50 25.01 12.35
N ALA A 73 2.20 25.32 12.32
CA ALA A 73 1.18 24.40 11.83
C ALA A 73 1.37 24.08 10.34
N TYR A 74 1.75 25.06 9.52
CA TYR A 74 2.07 24.86 8.09
C TYR A 74 3.17 23.82 7.89
N GLN A 75 4.30 24.00 8.59
CA GLN A 75 5.44 23.09 8.49
C GLN A 75 5.06 21.67 8.95
N ARG A 76 4.34 21.57 10.07
CA ARG A 76 3.91 20.29 10.63
C ARG A 76 2.93 19.54 9.72
N MET A 77 1.93 20.23 9.18
CA MET A 77 1.02 19.65 8.19
C MET A 77 1.79 19.15 6.97
N ARG A 78 2.68 19.98 6.42
CA ARG A 78 3.47 19.62 5.22
C ARG A 78 4.30 18.36 5.45
N TRP A 79 5.02 18.26 6.58
CA TRP A 79 5.84 17.08 6.87
C TRP A 79 5.01 15.82 7.07
N ARG A 80 3.95 15.88 7.88
CA ARG A 80 3.09 14.71 8.16
C ARG A 80 2.41 14.20 6.90
N LEU A 81 1.92 15.11 6.04
CA LEU A 81 1.28 14.74 4.78
C LEU A 81 2.31 14.22 3.76
N LEU A 82 3.51 14.78 3.70
CA LEU A 82 4.58 14.26 2.86
C LEU A 82 4.98 12.86 3.28
N ASP A 83 5.09 12.59 4.58
CA ASP A 83 5.37 11.25 5.08
C ASP A 83 4.23 10.29 4.74
N ARG A 84 2.96 10.70 4.85
CA ARG A 84 1.81 9.89 4.38
C ARG A 84 1.92 9.58 2.89
N LEU A 85 2.25 10.56 2.04
CA LEU A 85 2.43 10.34 0.60
C LEU A 85 3.58 9.37 0.32
N ARG A 86 4.70 9.46 1.06
CA ARG A 86 5.81 8.50 0.97
C ARG A 86 5.37 7.10 1.38
N HIS A 87 4.59 6.97 2.44
CA HIS A 87 4.05 5.68 2.87
C HIS A 87 3.07 5.12 1.83
N GLN A 88 2.16 5.93 1.29
CA GLN A 88 1.27 5.51 0.19
C GLN A 88 2.05 5.13 -1.07
N GLN A 89 3.17 5.80 -1.36
CA GLN A 89 4.04 5.42 -2.48
C GLN A 89 4.76 4.11 -2.20
N LEU A 90 5.28 3.90 -0.99
CA LEU A 90 5.91 2.66 -0.58
C LEU A 90 4.91 1.50 -0.56
N GLU A 91 3.72 1.70 -0.01
CA GLU A 91 2.61 0.78 -0.08
C GLU A 91 2.20 0.55 -1.53
N GLY A 92 2.12 1.58 -2.36
CA GLY A 92 1.85 1.44 -3.79
C GLY A 92 2.92 0.61 -4.51
N ILE A 93 4.19 0.70 -4.13
CA ILE A 93 5.30 -0.13 -4.64
C ILE A 93 5.23 -1.56 -4.07
N LEU A 94 4.83 -1.72 -2.81
CA LEU A 94 4.72 -3.01 -2.14
C LEU A 94 3.47 -3.79 -2.61
N PHE A 95 2.36 -3.07 -2.85
CA PHE A 95 1.06 -3.52 -3.31
C PHE A 95 0.86 -3.37 -4.81
N SER A 96 1.84 -2.83 -5.57
CA SER A 96 1.92 -3.03 -7.03
C SER A 96 2.23 -4.47 -7.41
N TYR A 97 2.01 -5.41 -6.49
CA TYR A 97 1.47 -6.75 -6.73
C TYR A 97 0.10 -6.72 -7.43
N SER A 98 -0.04 -5.93 -8.50
CA SER A 98 -1.08 -6.16 -9.47
C SER A 98 -0.65 -7.37 -10.30
N LEU A 99 -1.45 -8.44 -10.25
CA LEU A 99 -1.28 -9.62 -11.11
C LEU A 99 -1.34 -9.28 -12.61
N ASP A 100 -1.71 -8.04 -12.96
CA ASP A 100 -1.89 -7.53 -14.31
C ASP A 100 -0.73 -6.66 -14.82
N ASN A 101 0.39 -6.51 -14.11
CA ASN A 101 1.52 -5.73 -14.63
C ASN A 101 2.53 -6.62 -15.39
N PRO A 102 2.55 -6.61 -16.74
CA PRO A 102 3.36 -7.52 -17.55
C PRO A 102 4.86 -7.23 -17.53
N GLU A 103 5.30 -6.13 -16.90
CA GLU A 103 6.70 -5.66 -16.92
C GLU A 103 7.48 -5.93 -15.61
N ASP A 104 6.88 -6.54 -14.59
CA ASP A 104 7.52 -6.73 -13.29
C ASP A 104 8.42 -8.00 -13.26
N ASP A 105 9.66 -7.88 -13.76
CA ASP A 105 10.77 -8.88 -13.71
C ASP A 105 11.66 -8.74 -12.46
N HIS A 106 11.09 -8.36 -11.31
CA HIS A 106 11.87 -8.24 -10.08
C HIS A 106 11.97 -9.56 -9.30
N ASP A 107 13.22 -9.92 -8.98
CA ASP A 107 13.66 -11.15 -8.31
C ASP A 107 13.48 -10.99 -6.79
N TYR A 108 12.29 -11.31 -6.28
CA TYR A 108 11.91 -11.10 -4.87
C TYR A 108 12.09 -12.36 -4.00
N ASP A 109 13.30 -12.89 -3.92
CA ASP A 109 13.63 -13.94 -2.95
C ASP A 109 13.82 -13.38 -1.52
N ASP A 110 14.02 -12.07 -1.37
CA ASP A 110 14.69 -11.51 -0.17
C ASP A 110 13.84 -10.55 0.70
N ILE A 111 12.60 -10.19 0.32
CA ILE A 111 11.89 -9.08 1.01
C ILE A 111 10.56 -9.47 1.70
N LEU A 112 10.01 -10.67 1.51
CA LEU A 112 8.69 -10.94 2.08
C LEU A 112 8.49 -12.36 2.63
N VAL A 113 9.13 -12.65 3.76
CA VAL A 113 8.63 -13.71 4.65
C VAL A 113 8.47 -13.12 6.05
N ASP A 114 7.27 -12.63 6.35
CA ASP A 114 6.85 -12.52 7.74
C ASP A 114 6.61 -13.94 8.26
N GLN A 115 7.61 -14.48 8.96
CA GLN A 115 7.56 -15.82 9.55
C GLN A 115 6.48 -15.94 10.65
N LEU A 116 5.89 -14.83 11.10
CA LEU A 116 4.91 -14.79 12.18
C LEU A 116 3.45 -14.74 11.69
N ALA A 117 3.19 -14.47 10.41
CA ALA A 117 1.85 -14.45 9.82
C ALA A 117 1.29 -15.87 9.48
N SER A 118 1.76 -16.91 10.17
CA SER A 118 1.32 -18.28 9.97
C SER A 118 -0.02 -18.53 10.66
N HIS A 119 -1.14 -18.12 10.03
CA HIS A 119 -2.45 -18.67 10.36
C HIS A 119 -2.48 -20.17 9.99
N PRO A 120 -2.53 -21.11 10.95
CA PRO A 120 -2.37 -22.55 10.66
C PRO A 120 -3.49 -23.12 9.78
N PHE A 121 -4.66 -22.49 9.79
CA PHE A 121 -5.84 -22.95 9.03
C PHE A 121 -5.79 -22.59 7.55
N THR A 122 -5.15 -21.48 7.15
CA THR A 122 -5.01 -21.12 5.73
C THR A 122 -4.02 -22.04 5.01
N HIS A 123 -3.02 -22.56 5.72
CA HIS A 123 -2.00 -23.44 5.15
C HIS A 123 -2.54 -24.83 4.75
N LEU A 124 -3.58 -25.31 5.45
CA LEU A 124 -4.14 -26.65 5.24
C LEU A 124 -5.05 -26.71 4.00
N GLU A 125 -5.94 -25.74 3.82
CA GLU A 125 -6.79 -25.62 2.61
C GLU A 125 -5.97 -25.39 1.34
N ASN A 126 -4.91 -24.56 1.44
CA ASN A 126 -4.02 -24.27 0.32
C ASN A 126 -3.29 -25.51 -0.20
N SER A 127 -2.88 -26.43 0.69
CA SER A 127 -2.17 -27.66 0.27
C SER A 127 -3.05 -28.59 -0.59
N SER A 128 -4.34 -28.69 -0.26
CA SER A 128 -5.30 -29.51 -1.01
C SER A 128 -5.57 -28.94 -2.41
N PHE A 129 -5.70 -27.61 -2.52
CA PHE A 129 -5.91 -26.92 -3.78
C PHE A 129 -4.65 -26.96 -4.67
N LEU A 130 -3.47 -26.78 -4.11
CA LEU A 130 -2.22 -26.84 -4.87
C LEU A 130 -1.97 -28.23 -5.46
N GLY A 131 -2.29 -29.30 -4.72
CA GLY A 131 -2.27 -30.66 -5.25
C GLY A 131 -3.24 -30.85 -6.42
N TYR A 132 -4.47 -30.33 -6.28
CA TYR A 132 -5.47 -30.37 -7.34
C TYR A 132 -5.07 -29.55 -8.58
N LEU A 133 -4.51 -28.36 -8.39
CA LEU A 133 -3.98 -27.50 -9.44
C LEU A 133 -2.83 -28.19 -10.19
N TYR A 134 -1.91 -28.82 -9.46
CA TYR A 134 -0.81 -29.58 -10.07
C TYR A 134 -1.33 -30.70 -10.98
N GLN A 135 -2.30 -31.49 -10.51
CA GLN A 135 -2.91 -32.58 -11.29
C GLN A 135 -3.61 -32.09 -12.57
N HIS A 136 -4.16 -30.89 -12.57
CA HIS A 136 -4.94 -30.32 -13.69
C HIS A 136 -4.16 -29.30 -14.55
N SER A 137 -2.85 -29.17 -14.30
CA SER A 137 -1.93 -28.32 -15.05
C SER A 137 -1.12 -29.13 -16.06
N ASN A 138 -0.67 -28.49 -17.14
CA ASN A 138 0.19 -29.13 -18.14
C ASN A 138 1.64 -29.30 -17.64
N LEU A 139 2.45 -30.09 -18.33
CA LEU A 139 3.82 -30.43 -17.90
C LEU A 139 4.71 -29.20 -17.63
N ASN A 140 4.59 -28.15 -18.42
CA ASN A 140 5.38 -26.93 -18.26
C ASN A 140 4.92 -26.08 -17.08
N GLN A 141 3.61 -26.03 -16.85
CA GLN A 141 2.99 -25.40 -15.67
C GLN A 141 3.33 -26.17 -14.39
N GLN A 142 3.35 -27.50 -14.44
CA GLN A 142 3.79 -28.36 -13.34
C GLN A 142 5.27 -28.13 -13.00
N ARG A 143 6.13 -28.07 -14.02
CA ARG A 143 7.56 -27.73 -13.84
C ARG A 143 7.73 -26.37 -13.16
N TYR A 144 6.98 -25.36 -13.62
CA TYR A 144 6.96 -24.04 -12.99
C TYR A 144 6.51 -24.10 -11.52
N LEU A 145 5.40 -24.81 -11.22
CA LEU A 145 4.88 -24.98 -9.87
C LEU A 145 5.90 -25.66 -8.94
N VAL A 146 6.56 -26.73 -9.39
CA VAL A 146 7.58 -27.44 -8.60
C VAL A 146 8.79 -26.54 -8.35
N ALA A 147 9.30 -25.89 -9.39
CA ALA A 147 10.44 -25.00 -9.28
C ALA A 147 10.16 -23.80 -8.35
N LYS A 148 8.92 -23.29 -8.34
CA LYS A 148 8.52 -22.16 -7.52
C LYS A 148 8.17 -22.53 -6.08
N LEU A 149 7.42 -23.61 -5.88
CA LEU A 149 6.89 -24.00 -4.57
C LEU A 149 7.83 -24.88 -3.77
N ASN A 150 8.56 -25.79 -4.42
CA ASN A 150 9.46 -26.73 -3.73
C ASN A 150 10.91 -26.21 -3.68
N HIS A 151 11.35 -25.53 -4.75
CA HIS A 151 12.74 -25.08 -4.89
C HIS A 151 12.93 -23.58 -4.69
N HIS A 152 11.84 -22.82 -4.50
CA HIS A 152 11.85 -21.36 -4.30
C HIS A 152 12.68 -20.60 -5.36
N LEU A 153 12.64 -21.07 -6.61
CA LEU A 153 13.47 -20.49 -7.66
C LEU A 153 12.86 -19.23 -8.27
N SER A 154 13.71 -18.24 -8.55
CA SER A 154 13.31 -17.07 -9.32
C SER A 154 13.10 -17.39 -10.79
N ASP A 155 12.26 -16.63 -11.49
CA ASP A 155 11.89 -16.90 -12.88
C ASP A 155 13.13 -16.93 -13.80
N ARG A 156 14.18 -16.18 -13.41
CA ARG A 156 15.52 -16.21 -14.03
C ARG A 156 16.26 -17.52 -13.79
N LYS A 157 16.26 -18.02 -12.55
CA LYS A 157 16.86 -19.31 -12.20
C LYS A 157 16.10 -20.47 -12.86
N ILE A 158 14.77 -20.41 -12.92
CA ILE A 158 13.91 -21.37 -13.63
C ILE A 158 14.24 -21.40 -15.13
N ALA A 159 14.35 -20.23 -15.77
CA ALA A 159 14.73 -20.14 -17.17
C ALA A 159 16.07 -20.82 -17.44
N ARG A 160 17.06 -20.60 -16.56
CA ARG A 160 18.39 -21.21 -16.65
C ARG A 160 18.37 -22.72 -16.39
N GLU A 161 17.62 -23.18 -15.41
CA GLU A 161 17.54 -24.60 -15.03
C GLU A 161 16.86 -25.45 -16.10
N TYR A 162 15.76 -24.96 -16.66
CA TYR A 162 15.01 -25.67 -17.71
C TYR A 162 15.50 -25.34 -19.13
N GLY A 163 16.53 -24.50 -19.27
CA GLY A 163 17.10 -24.12 -20.58
C GLY A 163 16.12 -23.37 -21.49
N VAL A 164 15.18 -22.63 -20.91
CA VAL A 164 14.13 -21.89 -21.63
C VAL A 164 14.32 -20.39 -21.52
N THR A 165 13.69 -19.63 -22.41
CA THR A 165 13.72 -18.16 -22.33
C THR A 165 12.85 -17.66 -21.17
N ARG A 166 13.18 -16.48 -20.62
CA ARG A 166 12.36 -15.85 -19.57
C ARG A 166 10.91 -15.63 -20.02
N ALA A 167 10.71 -15.31 -21.29
CA ALA A 167 9.37 -15.17 -21.89
C ALA A 167 8.56 -16.49 -21.82
N ALA A 168 9.22 -17.64 -21.99
CA ALA A 168 8.58 -18.94 -21.84
C ALA A 168 8.18 -19.21 -20.38
N VAL A 169 9.03 -18.86 -19.41
CA VAL A 169 8.70 -18.98 -17.98
C VAL A 169 7.52 -18.09 -17.61
N SER A 170 7.48 -16.85 -18.10
CA SER A 170 6.34 -15.94 -17.94
C SER A 170 5.06 -16.51 -18.56
N TYR A 171 5.15 -17.18 -19.71
CA TYR A 171 4.02 -17.88 -20.31
C TYR A 171 3.54 -19.05 -19.44
N TRP A 172 4.45 -19.83 -18.85
CA TRP A 172 4.11 -20.91 -17.93
C TRP A 172 3.39 -20.37 -16.69
N ARG A 173 3.90 -19.29 -16.09
CA ARG A 173 3.29 -18.58 -14.96
C ARG A 173 1.87 -18.12 -15.27
N ARG A 174 1.67 -17.41 -16.39
CA ARG A 174 0.34 -16.96 -16.83
C ARG A 174 -0.62 -18.13 -17.00
N GLY A 175 -0.15 -19.22 -17.61
CA GLY A 175 -0.94 -20.44 -17.77
C GLY A 175 -1.39 -21.06 -16.44
N VAL A 176 -0.50 -21.11 -15.44
CA VAL A 176 -0.84 -21.57 -14.08
C VAL A 176 -1.91 -20.68 -13.44
N ILE A 177 -1.76 -19.35 -13.53
CA ILE A 177 -2.70 -18.38 -12.95
C ILE A 177 -4.08 -18.52 -13.57
N THR A 178 -4.16 -18.51 -14.91
CA THR A 178 -5.43 -18.70 -15.63
C THR A 178 -6.10 -20.01 -15.23
N ARG A 179 -5.31 -21.08 -15.08
CA ARG A 179 -5.84 -22.38 -14.67
C ARG A 179 -6.35 -22.37 -13.23
N ALA A 180 -5.63 -21.73 -12.31
CA ALA A 180 -6.06 -21.58 -10.93
C ALA A 180 -7.40 -20.84 -10.83
N HIS A 181 -7.58 -19.75 -11.59
CA HIS A 181 -8.86 -19.03 -11.65
C HIS A 181 -10.00 -19.91 -12.17
N GLN A 182 -9.78 -20.65 -13.26
CA GLN A 182 -10.79 -21.56 -13.81
C GLN A 182 -11.22 -22.65 -12.81
N LEU A 183 -10.26 -23.27 -12.13
CA LEU A 183 -10.56 -24.31 -11.14
C LEU A 183 -11.26 -23.72 -9.91
N ARG A 184 -10.88 -22.51 -9.47
CA ARG A 184 -11.54 -21.82 -8.36
C ARG A 184 -12.97 -21.42 -8.70
N ALA A 185 -13.24 -20.95 -9.92
CA ALA A 185 -14.60 -20.68 -10.39
C ALA A 185 -15.44 -21.96 -10.42
N LYS A 186 -14.88 -23.06 -10.94
CA LYS A 186 -15.53 -24.37 -10.97
C LYS A 186 -15.87 -24.92 -9.58
N MET A 187 -15.00 -24.74 -8.59
CA MET A 187 -15.25 -25.16 -7.20
C MET A 187 -16.27 -24.29 -6.48
N LYS A 188 -16.47 -23.04 -6.92
CA LYS A 188 -17.48 -22.11 -6.37
C LYS A 188 -18.87 -22.25 -7.02
N GLY A 189 -19.00 -23.01 -8.11
CA GLY A 189 -20.29 -23.34 -8.72
C GLY A 189 -20.90 -22.24 -9.60
N GLU A 190 -20.10 -21.32 -10.13
CA GLU A 190 -20.55 -20.28 -11.05
C GLU A 190 -20.19 -20.67 -12.50
N PHE A 191 -21.22 -20.95 -13.30
CA PHE A 191 -21.17 -21.05 -14.76
C PHE A 191 -21.85 -19.83 -15.37
#